data_AF-A0A940STP4-F1
#
_entry.id   AF-A0A940STP4-F1
#
_cell.length_a   1.000
_cell.length_b   1.000
_cell.length_c   1.000
_cell.angle_alpha   90.00
_cell.angle_beta   90.00
_cell.angle_gamma   90.00
#
_symmetry.space_group_name_H-M   'P 1'
#
loop_
_entity.id
_entity.type
_entity.pdbx_description
1 polymer ?
#
loop_
_entity_poly.entity_id
_entity_poly.type
_entity_poly.pdbx_seq_one_letter_code
_entity_poly.pdbx_strand_id
1 'polypeptide(L)'
;MIKSFKHGDSTKLTAHFAVNEFQCKCGKGHDFQLDDELVEKLEQFFTVVPKLYGVKVKTINVSSGFRCTQHDKNVGGSGTGQHTLGKAADYTIILEDGSTLVSWKVCIAAQEIGFPGIARI
;
A
#
# COMPACT_ATOMS: atom_id res chain seq x y z
N MET A 1 3.31 -4.02 -13.32
CA MET A 1 2.74 -5.23 -13.96
C MET A 1 1.95 -5.96 -12.90
N ILE A 2 0.73 -6.43 -13.22
CA ILE A 2 -0.06 -7.20 -12.24
C ILE A 2 0.41 -8.65 -12.21
N LYS A 3 0.75 -9.13 -11.02
CA LYS A 3 1.11 -10.53 -10.74
C LYS A 3 0.09 -11.16 -9.80
N SER A 4 -0.01 -12.48 -9.87
CA SER A 4 -0.84 -13.27 -8.96
C SER A 4 0.04 -13.97 -7.94
N PHE A 5 -0.38 -13.94 -6.68
CA PHE A 5 0.34 -14.53 -5.55
C PHE A 5 -0.56 -15.49 -4.79
N LYS A 6 0.06 -16.51 -4.17
CA LYS A 6 -0.65 -17.47 -3.33
C LYS A 6 -0.94 -16.88 -1.95
N HIS A 7 -2.02 -17.33 -1.32
CA HIS A 7 -2.25 -17.00 0.08
C HIS A 7 -1.06 -17.43 0.95
N GLY A 8 -0.61 -16.54 1.85
CA GLY A 8 0.52 -16.81 2.73
C GLY A 8 1.90 -16.67 2.08
N ASP A 9 1.98 -16.26 0.80
CA ASP A 9 3.25 -15.97 0.14
C ASP A 9 3.96 -14.80 0.83
N SER A 10 5.19 -15.02 1.26
CA SER A 10 6.04 -14.05 1.95
C SER A 10 7.25 -13.62 1.11
N THR A 11 7.18 -13.79 -0.22
CA THR A 11 8.24 -13.37 -1.14
C THR A 11 8.53 -11.89 -0.96
N LYS A 12 9.81 -11.55 -0.89
CA LYS A 12 10.26 -10.16 -0.77
C LYS A 12 10.14 -9.47 -2.12
N LEU A 13 9.44 -8.33 -2.14
CA LEU A 13 9.17 -7.55 -3.36
C LEU A 13 10.19 -6.42 -3.53
N THR A 14 10.52 -5.73 -2.45
CA THR A 14 11.50 -4.63 -2.40
C THR A 14 12.35 -4.74 -1.13
N ALA A 15 13.21 -3.77 -0.85
CA ALA A 15 13.96 -3.76 0.41
C ALA A 15 13.06 -3.71 1.65
N HIS A 16 11.89 -3.05 1.54
CA HIS A 16 11.00 -2.80 2.67
C HIS A 16 9.67 -3.57 2.61
N PHE A 17 9.28 -4.13 1.46
CA PHE A 17 7.99 -4.78 1.29
C PHE A 17 8.08 -6.26 0.91
N ALA A 18 7.12 -7.04 1.41
CA ALA A 18 6.85 -8.42 1.05
C ALA A 18 5.38 -8.65 0.63
N VAL A 19 5.14 -9.73 -0.12
CA VAL A 19 3.84 -10.07 -0.70
C VAL A 19 2.71 -10.13 0.33
N ASN A 20 2.96 -10.76 1.48
CA ASN A 20 1.97 -10.96 2.55
C ASN A 20 1.42 -9.67 3.15
N GLU A 21 2.12 -8.53 3.04
CA GLU A 21 1.64 -7.24 3.54
C GLU A 21 0.43 -6.72 2.75
N PHE A 22 0.33 -7.13 1.47
CA PHE A 22 -0.73 -6.72 0.56
C PHE A 22 -1.88 -7.72 0.48
N GLN A 23 -1.83 -8.83 1.22
CA GLN A 23 -2.87 -9.84 1.17
C GLN A 23 -4.20 -9.32 1.73
N CYS A 24 -5.29 -9.95 1.30
CA CYS A 24 -6.62 -9.61 1.82
C CYS A 24 -6.76 -9.93 3.30
N LYS A 25 -7.20 -8.94 4.07
CA LYS A 25 -7.42 -9.06 5.53
C LYS A 25 -8.84 -9.51 5.91
N CYS A 26 -9.53 -10.22 5.02
CA CYS A 26 -10.90 -10.69 5.26
C CYS A 26 -11.00 -11.91 6.20
N GLY A 27 -9.87 -12.43 6.68
CA GLY A 27 -9.80 -13.62 7.52
C GLY A 27 -9.90 -14.95 6.75
N LYS A 28 -9.99 -14.92 5.42
CA LYS A 28 -10.00 -16.12 4.57
C LYS A 28 -8.74 -16.20 3.73
N GLY A 29 -8.24 -17.42 3.54
CA GLY A 29 -7.12 -17.68 2.64
C GLY A 29 -7.57 -17.75 1.19
N HIS A 30 -7.05 -16.86 0.36
CA HIS A 30 -7.24 -16.91 -1.08
C HIS A 30 -6.08 -16.23 -1.81
N ASP A 31 -5.83 -16.68 -3.03
CA ASP A 31 -4.89 -16.04 -3.93
C ASP A 31 -5.33 -14.61 -4.24
N PHE A 32 -4.38 -13.77 -4.62
CA PHE A 32 -4.64 -12.36 -4.87
C PHE A 32 -3.73 -11.79 -5.94
N GLN A 33 -4.12 -10.63 -6.45
CA GLN A 33 -3.35 -9.88 -7.43
C GLN A 33 -2.68 -8.68 -6.78
N LEU A 34 -1.49 -8.32 -7.27
CA LEU A 34 -0.76 -7.14 -6.85
C LEU A 34 0.00 -6.55 -8.03
N ASP A 35 -0.11 -5.24 -8.21
CA ASP A 35 0.64 -4.50 -9.23
C ASP A 35 2.02 -4.14 -8.70
N ASP A 36 3.07 -4.56 -9.41
CA ASP A 36 4.45 -4.20 -9.07
C ASP A 36 4.64 -2.68 -9.02
N GLU A 37 3.96 -1.91 -9.89
CA GLU A 37 4.10 -0.45 -9.94
C GLU A 37 3.62 0.21 -8.64
N LEU A 38 2.58 -0.35 -8.01
CA LEU A 38 2.11 0.11 -6.70
C LEU A 38 3.22 -0.05 -5.65
N VAL A 39 3.88 -1.20 -5.63
CA VAL A 39 4.92 -1.52 -4.65
C VAL A 39 6.17 -0.69 -4.89
N GLU A 40 6.58 -0.53 -6.15
CA GLU A 40 7.70 0.33 -6.53
C GLU A 40 7.48 1.80 -6.14
N LYS A 41 6.25 2.31 -6.30
CA LYS A 41 5.91 3.67 -5.85
C LYS A 41 5.84 3.78 -4.32
N LEU A 42 5.36 2.76 -3.62
CA LEU A 42 5.40 2.74 -2.16
C LEU A 42 6.84 2.75 -1.63
N GLU A 43 7.75 2.03 -2.30
CA GLU A 43 9.17 2.01 -1.96
C GLU A 43 9.81 3.41 -2.08
N GLN A 44 9.40 4.20 -3.07
CA GLN A 44 9.94 5.55 -3.28
C GLN A 44 9.68 6.51 -2.12
N PHE A 45 8.65 6.28 -1.28
CA PHE A 45 8.42 7.12 -0.09
C PHE A 45 9.62 7.11 0.86
N PHE A 46 10.36 6.00 0.97
CA PHE A 46 11.55 5.92 1.81
C PHE A 46 12.68 6.88 1.38
N THR A 47 12.63 7.38 0.14
CA THR A 47 13.58 8.39 -0.37
C THR A 47 12.94 9.78 -0.50
N VAL A 48 11.70 9.86 -0.99
CA VAL A 48 11.02 11.14 -1.25
C VAL A 48 10.61 11.85 0.04
N VAL A 49 10.09 11.13 1.05
CA VAL A 49 9.69 11.76 2.32
C VAL A 49 10.87 12.42 3.03
N PRO A 50 12.05 11.76 3.16
CA PRO A 50 13.23 12.43 3.69
C PRO A 50 13.67 13.64 2.89
N LYS A 51 13.65 13.56 1.56
CA LYS A 51 14.01 14.67 0.68
C LYS A 51 13.09 15.88 0.86
N LEU A 52 11.77 15.66 0.98
CA LEU A 52 10.78 16.73 1.05
C LEU A 52 10.69 17.38 2.43
N TYR A 53 10.83 16.60 3.50
CA TYR A 53 10.49 17.07 4.85
C TYR A 53 11.65 17.02 5.85
N GLY A 54 12.83 16.52 5.47
CA GLY A 54 13.98 16.42 6.37
C GLY A 54 13.77 15.43 7.52
N VAL A 55 12.85 14.47 7.36
CA VAL A 55 12.54 13.41 8.35
C VAL A 55 13.04 12.06 7.85
N LYS A 56 13.08 11.04 8.70
CA LYS A 56 13.43 9.67 8.28
C LYS A 56 12.23 8.75 8.42
N VAL A 57 11.96 7.96 7.37
CA VAL A 57 10.91 6.94 7.39
C VAL A 57 11.48 5.68 8.02
N LYS A 58 10.82 5.20 9.08
CA LYS A 58 11.15 3.94 9.74
C LYS A 58 10.49 2.76 9.04
N THR A 59 9.20 2.89 8.75
CA THR A 59 8.40 1.84 8.09
C THR A 59 7.13 2.43 7.48
N ILE A 60 6.57 1.70 6.52
CA ILE A 60 5.27 1.99 5.93
C ILE A 60 4.37 0.80 6.25
N ASN A 61 3.34 1.02 7.07
CA ASN A 61 2.42 -0.02 7.46
C ASN A 61 1.27 -0.11 6.45
N VAL A 62 1.21 -1.20 5.69
CA VAL A 62 0.08 -1.48 4.79
C VAL A 62 -1.11 -1.98 5.63
N SER A 63 -2.09 -1.11 5.85
CA SER A 63 -3.30 -1.43 6.62
C SER A 63 -4.32 -2.18 5.77
N SER A 64 -4.37 -1.93 4.46
CA SER A 64 -5.22 -2.64 3.50
C SER A 64 -4.54 -2.75 2.14
N GLY A 65 -4.37 -3.96 1.59
CA GLY A 65 -3.85 -4.18 0.24
C GLY A 65 -4.96 -4.62 -0.72
N PHE A 66 -4.80 -5.80 -1.32
CA PHE A 66 -5.86 -6.44 -2.12
C PHE A 66 -7.12 -6.71 -1.28
N ARG A 67 -8.29 -6.54 -1.89
CA ARG A 67 -9.58 -6.94 -1.28
C ARG A 67 -10.30 -7.91 -2.20
N CYS A 68 -10.78 -9.03 -1.67
CA CYS A 68 -11.75 -9.82 -2.42
C CYS A 68 -13.07 -9.06 -2.52
N THR A 69 -13.88 -9.35 -3.55
CA THR A 69 -15.17 -8.68 -3.79
C THR A 69 -16.06 -8.62 -2.55
N GLN A 70 -16.11 -9.70 -1.76
CA GLN A 70 -16.91 -9.74 -0.55
C GLN A 70 -16.38 -8.78 0.53
N HIS A 71 -15.07 -8.78 0.76
CA HIS A 71 -14.45 -7.88 1.73
C HIS A 71 -14.63 -6.42 1.32
N ASP A 72 -14.39 -6.11 0.04
CA ASP A 72 -14.55 -4.75 -0.49
C ASP A 72 -15.98 -4.23 -0.26
N LYS A 73 -17.01 -5.03 -0.56
CA LYS A 73 -18.41 -4.68 -0.27
C LYS A 73 -18.69 -4.51 1.23
N ASN A 74 -18.11 -5.36 2.08
CA ASN A 74 -18.31 -5.29 3.52
C ASN A 74 -17.74 -4.00 4.13
N VAL A 75 -16.71 -3.41 3.52
CA VAL A 75 -16.12 -2.12 3.95
C VAL A 75 -16.66 -0.92 3.16
N GLY A 76 -17.79 -1.09 2.45
CA GLY A 76 -18.49 -0.02 1.74
C GLY A 76 -18.02 0.23 0.30
N GLY A 77 -17.15 -0.63 -0.26
CA GLY A 77 -16.72 -0.59 -1.65
C GLY A 77 -17.75 -1.18 -2.63
N SER A 78 -17.49 -1.03 -3.92
CA SER A 78 -18.36 -1.53 -5.00
C SER A 78 -18.20 -3.03 -5.28
N GLY A 79 -17.14 -3.66 -4.75
CA GLY A 79 -16.73 -5.01 -5.09
C GLY A 79 -15.90 -5.12 -6.37
N THR A 80 -15.58 -3.99 -7.01
CA THR A 80 -14.88 -3.90 -8.31
C THR A 80 -13.84 -2.77 -8.37
N GLY A 81 -13.45 -2.21 -7.22
CA GLY A 81 -12.53 -1.08 -7.13
C GLY A 81 -11.05 -1.44 -7.31
N GLN A 82 -10.17 -0.45 -7.14
CA GLN A 82 -8.72 -0.65 -7.31
C GLN A 82 -8.11 -1.68 -6.35
N HIS A 83 -8.66 -1.80 -5.13
CA HIS A 83 -8.24 -2.86 -4.20
C HIS A 83 -8.55 -4.27 -4.73
N THR A 84 -9.66 -4.46 -5.44
CA THR A 84 -10.00 -5.79 -6.00
C THR A 84 -9.22 -6.09 -7.28
N LEU A 85 -8.50 -5.11 -7.81
CA LEU A 85 -7.59 -5.26 -8.96
C LEU A 85 -6.10 -5.33 -8.55
N GLY A 86 -5.80 -5.26 -7.24
CA GLY A 86 -4.42 -5.28 -6.75
C GLY A 86 -3.64 -3.99 -7.00
N LYS A 87 -4.34 -2.88 -7.28
CA LYS A 87 -3.75 -1.59 -7.69
C LYS A 87 -3.79 -0.49 -6.62
N ALA A 88 -4.43 -0.75 -5.49
CA ALA A 88 -4.52 0.20 -4.39
C ALA A 88 -4.08 -0.43 -3.08
N ALA A 89 -3.53 0.41 -2.21
CA ALA A 89 -3.23 0.09 -0.84
C ALA A 89 -3.53 1.29 0.06
N ASP A 90 -4.07 1.01 1.24
CA ASP A 90 -4.16 1.94 2.35
C ASP A 90 -2.96 1.69 3.26
N TYR A 91 -2.29 2.78 3.67
CA TYR A 91 -1.08 2.69 4.45
C TYR A 91 -0.87 3.91 5.35
N THR A 92 -0.01 3.76 6.34
CA THR A 92 0.51 4.85 7.16
C THR A 92 2.03 4.85 7.14
N ILE A 93 2.64 6.03 7.21
CA ILE A 93 4.10 6.19 7.24
C ILE A 93 4.52 6.51 8.67
N ILE A 94 5.33 5.64 9.26
CA ILE A 94 5.89 5.81 10.61
C ILE A 94 7.31 6.33 10.48
N LEU A 95 7.60 7.42 11.19
CA LEU A 95 8.91 8.07 11.21
C LEU A 95 9.82 7.44 12.27
N GLU A 96 11.12 7.71 12.18
CA GLU A 96 12.12 7.21 13.15
C GLU A 96 11.83 7.64 14.60
N ASP A 97 11.24 8.82 14.80
CA ASP A 97 10.82 9.31 16.12
C ASP A 97 9.55 8.62 16.66
N GLY A 98 8.97 7.68 15.91
CA GLY A 98 7.75 6.95 16.25
C GLY A 98 6.45 7.67 15.91
N SER A 99 6.51 8.92 15.43
CA SER A 99 5.32 9.65 14.98
C SER A 99 4.83 9.14 13.62
N THR A 100 3.55 9.38 13.34
CA THR A 100 2.95 9.10 12.02
C THR A 100 2.99 10.36 11.16
N LEU A 101 3.46 10.24 9.92
CA LEU A 101 3.43 11.35 8.98
C LEU A 101 1.97 11.74 8.68
N VAL A 102 1.63 13.00 8.90
CA VAL A 102 0.27 13.53 8.68
C VAL A 102 -0.16 13.37 7.21
N SER A 103 -1.43 13.00 7.00
CA SER A 103 -1.95 12.56 5.69
C SER A 103 -1.72 13.57 4.57
N TRP A 104 -1.84 14.88 4.83
CA TRP A 104 -1.64 15.88 3.77
C TRP A 104 -0.20 15.93 3.25
N LYS A 105 0.81 15.64 4.12
CA LYS A 105 2.20 15.47 3.68
C LYS A 105 2.38 14.18 2.88
N VAL A 106 1.71 13.10 3.29
CA VAL A 106 1.69 11.85 2.51
C VAL A 106 1.14 12.11 1.11
N CYS A 107 0.04 12.87 0.98
CA CYS A 107 -0.55 13.20 -0.32
C CYS A 107 0.40 14.00 -1.22
N ILE A 108 1.12 14.99 -0.68
CA ILE A 108 2.10 15.76 -1.46
C ILE A 108 3.24 14.86 -1.93
N ALA A 109 3.79 14.02 -1.05
CA ALA A 109 4.83 13.06 -1.43
C ALA A 109 4.33 12.06 -2.48
N ALA A 110 3.08 11.59 -2.38
CA ALA A 110 2.45 10.71 -3.36
C ALA A 110 2.31 11.38 -4.74
N GLN A 111 1.98 12.68 -4.78
CA GLN A 111 1.94 13.44 -6.02
C GLN A 111 3.33 13.58 -6.64
N GLU A 112 4.36 13.89 -5.83
CA GLU A 112 5.76 13.97 -6.29
C GLU A 112 6.27 12.63 -6.85
N ILE A 113 5.88 11.51 -6.26
CA ILE A 113 6.19 10.15 -6.75
C ILE A 113 5.44 9.81 -8.06
N GLY A 114 4.36 10.52 -8.37
CA GLY A 114 3.55 10.27 -9.56
C GLY A 114 2.51 9.17 -9.38
N PHE A 115 1.87 9.08 -8.20
CA PHE A 115 0.69 8.23 -8.03
C PHE A 115 -0.47 8.70 -8.93
N PRO A 116 -1.09 7.79 -9.73
CA PRO A 116 -2.16 8.17 -10.66
C PRO A 116 -3.50 8.43 -9.96
N GLY A 117 -3.63 8.03 -8.70
CA GLY A 117 -4.81 8.28 -7.88
C GLY A 117 -4.44 8.31 -6.40
N ILE A 118 -4.94 9.30 -5.68
CA ILE A 118 -4.73 9.49 -4.24
C ILE A 118 -6.10 9.76 -3.63
N ALA A 119 -6.61 8.83 -2.83
CA ALA A 119 -7.87 9.01 -2.12
C ALA A 119 -7.64 9.88 -0.88
N ARG A 120 -8.52 10.85 -0.66
CA ARG A 120 -8.57 11.63 0.58
C ARG A 120 -9.58 10.93 1.50
N ILE A 121 -9.11 10.40 2.62
CA ILE A 121 -9.94 9.88 3.72
C ILE A 121 -9.99 10.93 4.82
#